data_AF-A0A503DUI3-F1
#
_entry.id   AF-A0A503DUI3-F1
#
_cell.length_a   1.000
_cell.length_b   1.000
_cell.length_c   1.000
_cell.angle_alpha   90.00
_cell.angle_beta   90.00
_cell.angle_gamma   90.00
#
_symmetry.space_group_name_H-M   'P 1'
#
loop_
_entity.id
_entity.type
_entity.pdbx_description
1 polymer ?
#
loop_
_entity_poly.entity_id
_entity_poly.type
_entity_poly.pdbx_seq_one_letter_code
_entity_poly.pdbx_strand_id
1 'polypeptide(L)'
;MMSMSGRGPMTDETGPARRKARAARRKPAASPVAAKTPRPKRTKKTLGDDFLAAVRADFQAHGAGVLAEVRTDKPDQYLKIVLSVLPKDFGVAVNQLDALSDILFEVIVRKFRPAPED
;
A
#
# COMPACT_ATOMS: atom_id res chain seq x y z
N MET A 1 -43.55 -71.76 -1.58
CA MET A 1 -44.27 -70.59 -2.14
C MET A 1 -43.29 -69.82 -3.01
N MET A 2 -43.33 -70.05 -4.32
CA MET A 2 -42.54 -69.36 -5.34
C MET A 2 -43.47 -68.56 -6.26
N SER A 3 -42.90 -67.48 -6.82
CA SER A 3 -43.33 -66.74 -8.02
C SER A 3 -44.40 -65.66 -7.86
N MET A 4 -43.93 -64.41 -7.83
CA MET A 4 -44.69 -63.23 -8.25
C MET A 4 -44.52 -63.05 -9.77
N SER A 5 -45.64 -63.11 -10.49
CA SER A 5 -45.79 -62.86 -11.92
C SER A 5 -46.44 -61.49 -12.13
N GLY A 6 -46.04 -60.77 -13.18
CA GLY A 6 -46.86 -59.69 -13.75
C GLY A 6 -46.07 -58.53 -14.34
N ARG A 7 -45.79 -58.61 -15.65
CA ARG A 7 -45.33 -57.49 -16.49
C ARG A 7 -46.36 -57.26 -17.61
N GLY A 8 -46.76 -56.00 -17.80
CA GLY A 8 -47.29 -55.45 -19.07
C GLY A 8 -48.76 -54.98 -19.07
N PRO A 9 -49.21 -54.22 -20.09
CA PRO A 9 -48.56 -53.05 -20.69
C PRO A 9 -49.51 -51.85 -20.96
N MET A 10 -48.87 -50.71 -21.19
CA MET A 10 -49.24 -49.50 -21.96
C MET A 10 -50.45 -49.59 -22.93
N THR A 11 -51.36 -48.61 -22.85
CA THR A 11 -52.16 -48.11 -23.99
C THR A 11 -52.32 -46.59 -23.89
N ASP A 12 -52.19 -45.96 -25.06
CA ASP A 12 -52.26 -44.55 -25.39
C ASP A 12 -53.69 -44.26 -25.89
N GLU A 13 -54.36 -43.23 -25.36
CA GLU A 13 -55.66 -42.78 -25.88
C GLU A 13 -55.74 -41.24 -25.86
N THR A 14 -55.65 -40.70 -27.07
CA THR A 14 -55.88 -39.31 -27.50
C THR A 14 -57.32 -38.83 -27.31
N GLY A 15 -57.49 -37.57 -26.91
CA GLY A 15 -58.76 -36.84 -27.03
C GLY A 15 -58.62 -35.32 -26.81
N PRO A 16 -58.96 -34.43 -27.78
CA PRO A 16 -58.73 -32.99 -27.67
C PRO A 16 -59.99 -32.22 -27.22
N ALA A 17 -59.87 -31.36 -26.19
CA ALA A 17 -60.92 -30.38 -25.89
C ALA A 17 -60.35 -29.07 -25.30
N ARG A 18 -60.10 -28.17 -26.24
CA ARG A 18 -59.83 -26.73 -26.15
C ARG A 18 -60.74 -25.98 -25.17
N ARG A 19 -60.21 -25.42 -24.06
CA ARG A 19 -60.68 -24.14 -23.48
C ARG A 19 -59.52 -23.31 -22.92
N LYS A 20 -59.13 -22.27 -23.68
CA LYS A 20 -58.21 -21.22 -23.26
C LYS A 20 -58.93 -20.27 -22.30
N ALA A 21 -58.64 -20.34 -21.00
CA ALA A 21 -58.90 -19.22 -20.09
C ALA A 21 -57.58 -18.49 -19.86
N ARG A 22 -57.32 -17.48 -20.68
CA ARG A 22 -56.11 -16.64 -20.62
C ARG A 22 -56.30 -15.63 -19.48
N ALA A 23 -55.98 -16.03 -18.25
CA ALA A 23 -55.85 -15.08 -17.15
C ALA A 23 -54.70 -14.11 -17.48
N ALA A 24 -55.02 -12.83 -17.61
CA ALA A 24 -54.08 -11.76 -17.91
C ALA A 24 -53.09 -11.58 -16.75
N ARG A 25 -51.98 -12.34 -16.77
CA ARG A 25 -50.80 -12.06 -15.93
C ARG A 25 -50.15 -10.78 -16.45
N ARG A 26 -50.39 -9.69 -15.72
CA ARG A 26 -49.64 -8.44 -15.82
C ARG A 26 -48.15 -8.74 -15.63
N LYS A 27 -47.33 -8.39 -16.62
CA LYS A 27 -45.86 -8.43 -16.51
C LYS A 27 -45.45 -7.44 -15.41
N PRO A 28 -44.65 -7.80 -14.39
CA PRO A 28 -43.97 -6.78 -13.63
C PRO A 28 -42.93 -6.14 -14.56
N ALA A 29 -43.04 -4.82 -14.73
CA ALA A 29 -42.06 -4.03 -15.44
C ALA A 29 -40.68 -4.28 -14.82
N ALA A 30 -39.67 -4.50 -15.65
CA ALA A 30 -38.29 -4.56 -15.22
C ALA A 30 -37.96 -3.26 -14.47
N SER A 31 -37.79 -3.34 -13.16
CA SER A 31 -37.09 -2.31 -12.40
C SER A 31 -35.70 -2.18 -13.01
N PRO A 32 -35.23 -0.99 -13.41
CA PRO A 32 -33.86 -0.87 -13.86
C PRO A 32 -32.99 -1.17 -12.65
N VAL A 33 -32.22 -2.25 -12.72
CA VAL A 33 -31.10 -2.45 -11.83
C VAL A 33 -30.21 -1.26 -12.09
N ALA A 34 -30.29 -0.26 -11.20
CA ALA A 34 -29.35 0.85 -11.19
C ALA A 34 -27.96 0.21 -11.18
N ALA A 35 -27.27 0.31 -12.31
CA ALA A 35 -25.88 -0.08 -12.41
C ALA A 35 -25.16 0.73 -11.34
N LYS A 36 -24.80 0.07 -10.24
CA LYS A 36 -23.99 0.66 -9.19
C LYS A 36 -22.67 1.00 -9.85
N THR A 37 -22.49 2.26 -10.22
CA THR A 37 -21.19 2.80 -10.59
C THR A 37 -20.22 2.37 -9.48
N PRO A 38 -19.12 1.67 -9.79
CA PRO A 38 -18.17 1.28 -8.76
C PRO A 38 -17.70 2.56 -8.08
N ARG A 39 -18.02 2.69 -6.79
CA ARG A 39 -17.61 3.84 -5.99
C ARG A 39 -16.10 3.98 -6.18
N PRO A 40 -15.60 5.13 -6.66
CA PRO A 40 -14.18 5.29 -6.91
C PRO A 40 -13.43 4.91 -5.64
N LYS A 41 -12.50 3.95 -5.78
CA LYS A 41 -11.73 3.43 -4.66
C LYS A 41 -10.91 4.59 -4.12
N ARG A 42 -11.46 5.24 -3.09
CA ARG A 42 -10.78 6.34 -2.39
C ARG A 42 -9.55 5.71 -1.77
N THR A 43 -8.39 5.89 -2.39
CA THR A 43 -7.10 5.62 -1.78
C THR A 43 -7.14 6.35 -0.45
N LYS A 44 -7.25 5.60 0.64
CA LYS A 44 -7.29 6.18 1.98
C LYS A 44 -5.90 6.75 2.17
N LYS A 45 -5.75 8.07 2.04
CA LYS A 45 -4.57 8.75 2.58
C LYS A 45 -4.49 8.33 4.04
N THR A 46 -3.43 7.63 4.37
CA THR A 46 -3.23 7.11 5.72
C THR A 46 -2.62 8.22 6.57
N LEU A 47 -2.81 8.16 7.89
CA LEU A 47 -2.07 9.00 8.83
C LEU A 47 -0.55 8.93 8.58
N GLY A 48 -0.05 7.78 8.12
CA GLY A 48 1.35 7.61 7.73
C GLY A 48 1.75 8.44 6.51
N ASP A 49 0.90 8.51 5.49
CA ASP A 49 1.15 9.32 4.29
C ASP A 49 1.18 10.82 4.63
N ASP A 50 0.25 11.27 5.47
CA ASP A 50 0.16 12.66 5.89
C ASP A 50 1.36 13.05 6.79
N PHE A 51 1.81 12.15 7.67
CA PHE A 51 3.03 12.35 8.46
C PHE A 51 4.28 12.45 7.57
N LEU A 52 4.45 11.54 6.61
CA LEU A 52 5.57 11.59 5.67
C LEU A 52 5.57 12.87 4.83
N ALA A 53 4.39 13.34 4.43
CA ALA A 53 4.24 14.60 3.72
C ALA A 53 4.64 15.80 4.60
N ALA A 54 4.24 15.80 5.88
CA ALA A 54 4.61 16.84 6.83
C ALA A 54 6.14 16.87 7.08
N VAL A 55 6.75 15.71 7.34
CA VAL A 55 8.20 15.60 7.53
C VAL A 55 8.97 16.07 6.29
N ARG A 56 8.48 15.73 5.10
CA ARG A 56 9.08 16.21 3.84
C ARG A 56 8.99 17.73 3.72
N ALA A 57 7.83 18.31 4.01
CA ALA A 57 7.64 19.75 3.94
C ALA A 57 8.54 20.49 4.93
N ASP A 58 8.66 19.98 6.15
CA ASP A 58 9.56 20.50 7.18
C ASP A 58 11.03 20.46 6.73
N PHE A 59 11.48 19.32 6.20
CA PHE A 59 12.85 19.21 5.68
C PHE A 59 13.11 20.16 4.49
N GLN A 60 12.12 20.39 3.62
CA GLN A 60 12.25 21.34 2.51
C GLN A 60 12.36 22.79 3.01
N ALA A 61 11.62 23.14 4.05
CA ALA A 61 11.60 24.49 4.60
C ALA A 61 12.81 24.79 5.50
N HIS A 62 13.27 23.80 6.27
CA HIS A 62 14.23 24.02 7.37
C HIS A 62 15.47 23.12 7.30
N GLY A 63 15.41 22.00 6.57
CA GLY A 63 16.44 20.96 6.60
C GLY A 63 17.83 21.46 6.20
N ALA A 64 17.93 22.33 5.20
CA ALA A 64 19.22 22.89 4.79
C ALA A 64 19.86 23.76 5.88
N GLY A 65 19.07 24.57 6.59
CA GLY A 65 19.55 25.40 7.69
C GLY A 65 20.04 24.55 8.87
N VAL A 66 19.22 23.58 9.29
CA VAL A 66 19.59 22.64 10.36
C VAL A 66 20.85 21.86 10.00
N LEU A 67 20.98 21.36 8.77
CA LEU A 67 22.19 20.64 8.35
C LEU A 67 23.43 21.54 8.31
N ALA A 68 23.28 22.83 7.98
CA ALA A 68 24.39 23.78 8.01
C ALA A 68 24.86 24.08 9.44
N GLU A 69 23.92 24.26 10.37
CA GLU A 69 24.22 24.43 11.80
C GLU A 69 24.91 23.19 12.37
N VAL A 70 24.35 22.00 12.13
CA VAL A 70 24.94 20.73 12.60
C VAL A 70 26.33 20.53 12.01
N ARG A 71 26.58 20.88 10.74
CA ARG A 71 27.92 20.79 10.13
C ARG A 71 28.96 21.64 10.89
N THR A 72 28.55 22.79 11.42
CA THR A 72 29.45 23.70 12.15
C THR A 72 29.63 23.25 13.60
N ASP A 73 28.52 23.01 14.30
CA ASP A 73 28.50 22.76 15.74
C ASP A 73 28.85 21.30 16.07
N LYS A 74 28.31 20.35 15.30
CA LYS A 74 28.42 18.89 15.52
C LYS A 74 28.75 18.14 14.21
N PRO A 75 29.92 18.41 13.60
CA PRO A 75 30.35 17.81 12.34
C PRO A 75 30.38 16.28 12.37
N ASP A 76 30.64 15.68 13.52
CA ASP A 76 30.56 14.23 13.76
C ASP A 76 29.14 13.69 13.50
N GLN A 77 28.13 14.35 14.05
CA GLN A 77 26.72 14.00 13.89
C GLN A 77 26.26 14.23 12.45
N TYR A 78 26.75 15.29 11.79
CA TYR A 78 26.46 15.56 10.38
C TYR A 78 26.90 14.39 9.49
N LEU A 79 28.14 13.91 9.67
CA LEU A 79 28.67 12.79 8.91
C LEU A 79 27.87 11.51 9.17
N LYS A 80 27.50 11.21 10.42
CA LYS A 80 26.62 10.06 10.75
C LYS A 80 25.28 10.12 10.02
N ILE A 81 24.66 11.31 9.93
CA ILE A 81 23.41 11.51 9.16
C ILE A 81 23.64 11.23 7.67
N VAL A 82 24.71 11.77 7.09
CA VAL A 82 25.06 11.56 5.67
C VAL A 82 25.28 10.08 5.38
N LEU A 83 25.99 9.35 6.24
CA LEU A 83 26.18 7.91 6.10
C LEU A 83 24.85 7.14 6.16
N SER A 84 23.95 7.53 7.07
CA SER A 84 22.67 6.82 7.29
C SER A 84 21.72 6.83 6.10
N VAL A 85 21.83 7.83 5.21
CA VAL A 85 20.98 7.97 4.03
C VAL A 85 21.56 7.29 2.78
N LEU A 86 22.83 6.88 2.83
CA LEU A 86 23.45 6.16 1.73
C LEU A 86 23.03 4.68 1.72
N PRO A 87 22.89 4.06 0.54
CA PRO A 87 22.71 2.62 0.46
C PRO A 87 23.85 1.86 1.14
N LYS A 88 23.55 0.73 1.80
CA LYS A 88 24.57 -0.06 2.52
C LYS A 88 25.66 -0.64 1.60
N ASP A 89 25.31 -0.88 0.34
CA ASP A 89 26.20 -1.43 -0.68
C ASP A 89 26.94 -0.35 -1.47
N PHE A 90 26.90 0.92 -1.03
CA PHE A 90 27.74 1.97 -1.60
C PHE A 90 29.20 1.64 -1.25
N GLY A 91 29.89 1.00 -2.20
CA GLY A 91 31.21 0.37 -2.04
C GLY A 91 32.38 1.32 -1.83
N VAL A 92 32.31 2.24 -0.88
CA VAL A 92 33.40 3.16 -0.53
C VAL A 92 33.54 3.23 0.99
N ALA A 93 34.21 2.26 1.60
CA ALA A 93 34.80 2.38 2.94
C ALA A 93 33.88 2.92 4.08
N VAL A 94 32.55 2.91 3.93
CA VAL A 94 31.58 3.46 4.89
C VAL A 94 31.61 2.67 6.20
N ASN A 95 31.82 1.34 6.10
CA ASN A 95 32.06 0.46 7.24
C ASN A 95 33.32 0.80 8.05
N GLN A 96 34.27 1.58 7.52
CA GLN A 96 35.47 1.94 8.29
C GLN A 96 35.15 3.00 9.35
N LEU A 97 34.15 3.85 9.14
CA LEU A 97 33.77 4.89 10.12
C LEU A 97 33.05 4.30 11.34
N ASP A 98 32.23 3.26 11.16
CA ASP A 98 31.68 2.48 12.29
C ASP A 98 32.76 1.70 13.05
N ALA A 99 33.87 1.37 12.39
CA ALA A 99 35.02 0.72 13.00
C ALA A 99 36.01 1.73 13.63
N LEU A 100 35.88 3.03 13.35
CA LEU A 100 36.63 4.05 14.08
C LEU A 100 36.00 4.22 15.45
N SER A 101 36.81 4.14 16.51
CA SER A 101 36.33 4.50 17.84
C SER A 101 35.86 5.96 17.85
N ASP A 102 34.81 6.26 18.63
CA ASP A 102 34.27 7.63 18.75
C ASP A 102 35.36 8.66 19.07
N ILE A 103 36.37 8.27 19.86
CA ILE A 103 37.53 9.10 20.21
C ILE A 103 38.37 9.46 18.96
N LEU A 104 38.64 8.48 18.10
CA LEU A 104 39.46 8.70 16.91
C LEU A 104 38.70 9.52 15.86
N PHE A 105 37.40 9.28 15.75
CA PHE A 105 36.53 10.06 14.87
C PHE A 105 36.48 11.55 15.28
N GLU A 106 36.32 11.83 16.57
CA GLU A 106 36.37 13.19 17.12
C GLU A 106 37.70 13.90 16.83
N VAL A 107 38.83 13.19 16.93
CA VAL A 107 40.16 13.76 16.61
C VAL A 107 40.27 14.13 15.14
N ILE A 108 39.78 13.29 14.23
CA ILE A 108 39.78 13.56 12.79
C ILE A 108 38.92 14.79 12.51
N VAL A 109 37.71 14.82 13.04
CA VAL A 109 36.77 15.93 12.86
C VAL A 109 37.35 17.25 13.38
N ARG A 110 37.94 17.25 14.58
CA ARG A 110 38.60 18.44 15.14
C ARG A 110 39.76 18.94 14.28
N LYS A 111 40.51 18.04 13.65
CA LYS A 111 41.63 18.40 12.77
C LYS A 111 41.19 19.13 11.50
N PHE A 112 39.97 18.86 11.02
CA PHE A 112 39.43 19.46 9.80
C PHE A 112 38.43 20.59 10.07
N ARG A 113 38.13 20.91 11.34
CA ARG A 113 37.36 22.11 11.70
C ARG A 113 38.24 23.35 11.49
N PRO A 114 37.88 24.28 10.59
CA PRO A 114 38.61 25.53 10.43
C PRO A 114 38.52 26.33 11.74
N ALA A 115 39.60 27.00 12.13
CA ALA A 115 39.58 27.93 13.26
C ALA A 115 38.60 29.07 12.95
N PRO A 116 37.86 29.58 13.95
CA PRO A 116 37.15 30.84 13.75
C PRO A 116 38.19 31.91 13.47
N GLU A 117 38.17 32.47 12.26
CA GLU A 117 38.95 33.66 11.91
C GLU A 117 38.38 34.83 12.73
N ASP A 118 39.24 35.52 13.49
CA ASP A 118 38.90 36.67 14.36
C ASP A 118 38.43 37.90 13.56
#